data_AF-A0A182SX55-F1
#
_entry.id   AF-A0A182SX55-F1
#
_cell.length_a   1.000
_cell.length_b   1.000
_cell.length_c   1.000
_cell.angle_alpha   90.00
_cell.angle_beta   90.00
_cell.angle_gamma   90.00
#
_symmetry.space_group_name_H-M   'P 1'
#
loop_
_entity.id
_entity.type
_entity.pdbx_description
1 polymer ?
#
loop_
_entity_poly.entity_id
_entity_poly.type
_entity_poly.pdbx_seq_one_letter_code
_entity_poly.pdbx_strand_id
1 'polypeptide(L)'
;KSWEPHERLPVCTLRTLLTRFLDITTPPTRQLLTYLASCCGDKADEERLLMLANESSVYEDWRYWKLPHLLEVLEEFPSCRPPAAVFVAQLNALQPRFYSISSSPRKYSNEIHLTVAIVTYRAEDGEGAEHYGVCSNYLANLQSDDRIYLFVRSAPSFHMSKDPTKPVILIGPGTGIAPFRSFWQEWDHIKTEMVDCKIPKVWLFFGCRTKNVDLYRDEKEEMVQHGVLDRVFLALSREENIPKTYVQDLALKEAESISELIMQEKAHIYVCGDVTMAEHVYQTLRKILATREKRTETEMEKYMLTLRVSSMIVIVPSLVMMMIDCGSYRSVPFKVTDELWRNVDAKFEMHCAGKTRGRVFAPCLICFVRLFLRNPYMSDATCPCRRDGCLNRALRERDEDAASETRRQLIAFV
;
A
#
# COMPACT_ATOMS: atom_id res chain seq x y z
N LYS A 1 25.05 -36.51 -11.87
CA LYS A 1 24.07 -35.42 -11.72
C LYS A 1 24.86 -34.12 -11.62
N SER A 2 24.85 -33.26 -12.65
CA SER A 2 25.35 -31.89 -12.55
C SER A 2 24.31 -31.08 -11.78
N TRP A 3 24.76 -30.28 -10.81
CA TRP A 3 23.90 -29.32 -10.14
C TRP A 3 24.04 -28.00 -10.88
N GLU A 4 22.98 -27.58 -11.57
CA GLU A 4 22.94 -26.32 -12.29
C GLU A 4 22.16 -25.28 -11.49
N PRO A 5 22.59 -24.01 -11.45
CA PRO A 5 21.84 -22.94 -10.83
C PRO A 5 20.43 -22.83 -11.42
N HIS A 6 19.42 -22.78 -10.57
CA HIS A 6 18.04 -22.57 -11.01
C HIS A 6 17.83 -21.12 -11.41
N GLU A 7 17.33 -20.85 -12.63
CA GLU A 7 17.24 -19.50 -13.21
C GLU A 7 16.49 -18.49 -12.31
N ARG A 8 15.43 -18.95 -11.63
CA ARG A 8 14.58 -18.12 -10.76
C ARG A 8 15.06 -17.98 -9.31
N LEU A 9 15.82 -18.94 -8.78
CA LEU A 9 16.01 -19.08 -7.34
C LEU A 9 17.46 -18.78 -6.95
N PRO A 10 17.70 -17.93 -5.94
CA PRO A 10 19.05 -17.63 -5.50
C PRO A 10 19.69 -18.83 -4.79
N VAL A 11 21.01 -18.95 -4.88
CA VAL A 11 21.78 -19.93 -4.10
C VAL A 11 21.76 -19.49 -2.63
N CYS A 12 20.93 -20.15 -1.83
CA CYS A 12 20.77 -19.88 -0.40
C CYS A 12 20.26 -21.13 0.34
N THR A 13 20.16 -21.04 1.67
CA THR A 13 19.57 -22.15 2.46
C THR A 13 18.07 -22.27 2.18
N LEU A 14 17.50 -23.48 2.31
CA LEU A 14 16.05 -23.69 2.18
C LEU A 14 15.24 -22.80 3.13
N ARG A 15 15.72 -22.61 4.37
CA ARG A 15 15.12 -21.69 5.33
C ARG A 15 15.06 -20.28 4.76
N THR A 16 16.18 -19.77 4.27
CA THR A 16 16.25 -18.44 3.66
C THR A 16 15.28 -18.33 2.48
N LEU A 17 15.23 -19.34 1.61
CA LEU A 17 14.33 -19.36 0.47
C LEU A 17 12.85 -19.25 0.86
N LEU A 18 12.39 -20.09 1.80
CA LEU A 18 11.00 -20.09 2.27
C LEU A 18 10.64 -18.86 3.10
N THR A 19 11.59 -18.32 3.88
CA THR A 19 11.35 -17.13 4.71
C THR A 19 11.36 -15.83 3.92
N ARG A 20 12.15 -15.75 2.83
CA ARG A 20 12.46 -14.48 2.19
C ARG A 20 12.05 -14.35 0.73
N PHE A 21 11.89 -15.46 0.01
CA PHE A 21 11.76 -15.44 -1.45
C PHE A 21 10.49 -16.08 -1.99
N LEU A 22 9.85 -16.96 -1.22
CA LEU A 22 8.70 -17.73 -1.68
C LEU A 22 7.45 -17.39 -0.88
N ASP A 23 6.32 -17.34 -1.58
CA ASP A 23 5.02 -17.20 -0.94
C ASP A 23 4.50 -18.56 -0.48
N ILE A 24 4.39 -18.72 0.83
CA ILE A 24 3.86 -19.92 1.50
C ILE A 24 2.51 -19.66 2.18
N THR A 25 1.95 -18.46 2.00
CA THR A 25 0.75 -17.99 2.69
C THR A 25 -0.44 -17.80 1.75
N THR A 26 -0.21 -17.49 0.48
CA THR A 26 -1.31 -17.40 -0.49
C THR A 26 -1.91 -18.79 -0.74
N PRO A 27 -3.24 -18.94 -0.71
CA PRO A 27 -3.90 -20.21 -1.05
C PRO A 27 -3.39 -20.79 -2.38
N PRO A 28 -3.06 -22.09 -2.43
CA PRO A 28 -2.56 -22.74 -3.65
C PRO A 28 -3.47 -22.54 -4.86
N THR A 29 -2.87 -22.28 -6.01
CA THR A 29 -3.63 -22.20 -7.27
C THR A 29 -4.19 -23.57 -7.64
N ARG A 30 -5.25 -23.59 -8.45
CA ARG A 30 -5.83 -24.82 -8.98
C ARG A 30 -4.79 -25.71 -9.70
N GLN A 31 -3.83 -25.10 -10.41
CA GLN A 31 -2.72 -25.83 -11.04
C GLN A 31 -1.79 -26.49 -10.01
N LEU A 32 -1.47 -25.79 -8.92
CA LEU A 32 -0.68 -26.36 -7.84
C LEU A 32 -1.44 -27.50 -7.14
N LEU A 33 -2.76 -27.37 -6.96
CA LEU A 33 -3.61 -28.44 -6.42
C LEU A 33 -3.63 -29.69 -7.32
N THR A 34 -3.69 -29.53 -8.65
CA THR A 34 -3.55 -30.66 -9.60
C THR A 34 -2.22 -31.38 -9.41
N TYR A 35 -1.12 -30.63 -9.26
CA TYR A 35 0.19 -31.21 -9.00
C TYR A 35 0.24 -31.95 -7.65
N LEU A 36 -0.31 -31.35 -6.59
CA LEU A 36 -0.37 -31.97 -5.26
C LEU A 36 -1.18 -33.27 -5.27
N ALA A 37 -2.28 -33.33 -6.01
CA ALA A 37 -3.08 -34.55 -6.16
C ALA A 37 -2.23 -35.71 -6.70
N SER A 38 -1.39 -35.45 -7.72
CA SER A 38 -0.49 -36.47 -8.29
C SER A 38 0.60 -36.96 -7.32
N CYS A 39 0.76 -36.31 -6.18
CA CYS A 39 1.72 -36.64 -5.14
C CYS A 39 1.05 -37.32 -3.92
N CYS A 40 -0.25 -37.61 -3.97
CA CYS A 40 -0.98 -38.29 -2.90
C CYS A 40 -0.78 -39.81 -2.93
N GLY A 41 -0.61 -40.39 -1.75
CA GLY A 41 -0.60 -41.85 -1.57
C GLY A 41 -1.98 -42.44 -1.30
N ASP A 42 -2.93 -41.63 -0.80
CA ASP A 42 -4.31 -42.05 -0.53
C ASP A 42 -5.27 -41.53 -1.60
N LYS A 43 -6.21 -42.39 -2.00
CA LYS A 43 -7.14 -42.09 -3.09
C LYS A 43 -8.16 -41.02 -2.71
N ALA A 44 -8.57 -40.94 -1.43
CA ALA A 44 -9.53 -39.93 -1.00
C ALA A 44 -8.91 -38.53 -1.01
N ASP A 45 -7.66 -38.39 -0.57
CA ASP A 45 -6.90 -37.14 -0.66
C ASP A 45 -6.70 -36.71 -2.12
N GLU A 46 -6.32 -37.65 -3.00
CA GLU A 46 -6.17 -37.41 -4.44
C GLU A 46 -7.48 -36.91 -5.06
N GLU A 47 -8.59 -37.64 -4.86
CA GLU A 47 -9.91 -37.29 -5.42
C GLU A 47 -10.38 -35.93 -4.90
N ARG A 48 -10.17 -35.63 -3.62
CA ARG A 48 -10.56 -34.34 -3.02
C ARG A 48 -9.74 -33.18 -3.58
N LEU A 49 -8.43 -33.34 -3.74
CA LEU A 49 -7.57 -32.32 -4.37
C LEU A 49 -7.92 -32.13 -5.85
N LEU A 50 -8.23 -33.20 -6.59
CA LEU A 50 -8.70 -33.10 -7.98
C LEU A 50 -10.05 -32.38 -8.08
N MET A 51 -10.97 -32.63 -7.15
CA MET A 51 -12.24 -31.90 -7.06
C MET A 51 -11.98 -30.40 -6.86
N LEU A 52 -11.12 -30.02 -5.91
CA LEU A 52 -10.72 -28.62 -5.72
C LEU A 52 -10.02 -28.03 -6.94
N ALA A 53 -9.21 -28.82 -7.65
CA ALA A 53 -8.51 -28.34 -8.83
C ALA A 53 -9.44 -28.16 -10.04
N ASN A 54 -10.48 -29.00 -10.20
CA ASN A 54 -11.32 -29.04 -11.39
C ASN A 54 -12.62 -28.24 -11.25
N GLU A 55 -13.22 -28.22 -10.06
CA GLU A 55 -14.51 -27.57 -9.81
C GLU A 55 -14.32 -26.16 -9.25
N SER A 56 -14.58 -25.15 -10.10
CA SER A 56 -14.31 -23.75 -9.74
C SER A 56 -15.11 -23.25 -8.54
N SER A 57 -16.38 -23.69 -8.38
CA SER A 57 -17.20 -23.27 -7.24
C SER A 57 -16.66 -23.84 -5.93
N VAL A 58 -16.34 -25.14 -5.91
CA VAL A 58 -15.81 -25.83 -4.72
C VAL A 58 -14.46 -25.25 -4.32
N TYR A 59 -13.62 -24.91 -5.29
CA TYR A 59 -12.36 -24.21 -5.04
C TYR A 59 -12.55 -22.85 -4.38
N GLU A 60 -13.40 -21.99 -4.95
CA GLU A 60 -13.60 -20.64 -4.41
C GLU A 60 -14.24 -20.71 -3.03
N ASP A 61 -15.21 -21.59 -2.81
CA ASP A 61 -15.82 -21.80 -1.48
C ASP A 61 -14.75 -22.23 -0.46
N TRP A 62 -13.93 -23.23 -0.77
CA TRP A 62 -12.83 -23.67 0.11
C TRP A 62 -11.80 -22.56 0.34
N ARG A 63 -11.40 -21.85 -0.71
CA ARG A 63 -10.42 -20.77 -0.68
C ARG A 63 -10.88 -19.60 0.19
N TYR A 64 -12.12 -19.14 0.03
CA TYR A 64 -12.64 -18.01 0.80
C TYR A 64 -13.02 -18.40 2.23
N TRP A 65 -13.54 -19.62 2.43
CA TRP A 65 -13.91 -20.10 3.75
C TRP A 65 -12.69 -20.38 4.63
N LYS A 66 -11.71 -21.14 4.12
CA LYS A 66 -10.55 -21.56 4.91
C LYS A 66 -9.37 -20.60 4.83
N LEU A 67 -9.23 -19.83 3.74
CA LEU A 67 -8.04 -19.01 3.46
C LEU A 67 -6.71 -19.75 3.72
N PRO A 68 -6.55 -21.02 3.27
CA PRO A 68 -5.54 -21.89 3.82
C PRO A 68 -4.13 -21.53 3.32
N HIS A 69 -3.20 -21.44 4.25
CA HIS A 69 -1.77 -21.37 3.97
C HIS A 69 -1.24 -22.72 3.48
N LEU A 70 -0.07 -22.71 2.85
CA LEU A 70 0.50 -23.91 2.24
C LEU A 70 0.68 -25.07 3.24
N LEU A 71 1.07 -24.75 4.48
CA LEU A 71 1.22 -25.74 5.56
C LEU A 71 -0.13 -26.39 5.90
N GLU A 72 -1.18 -25.58 6.06
CA GLU A 72 -2.52 -26.05 6.40
C GLU A 72 -3.09 -26.96 5.30
N VAL A 73 -2.76 -26.69 4.03
CA VAL A 73 -3.12 -27.59 2.92
C VAL A 73 -2.41 -28.94 3.05
N LEU A 74 -1.11 -28.96 3.36
CA LEU A 74 -0.37 -30.22 3.53
C LEU A 74 -0.81 -30.99 4.78
N GLU A 75 -1.31 -30.31 5.81
CA GLU A 75 -1.91 -30.92 7.00
C GLU A 75 -3.33 -31.44 6.72
N GLU A 76 -4.11 -30.77 5.86
CA GLU A 76 -5.43 -31.24 5.41
C GLU A 76 -5.32 -32.50 4.52
N PHE A 77 -4.24 -32.63 3.75
CA PHE A 77 -3.99 -33.76 2.83
C PHE A 77 -2.71 -34.52 3.21
N PRO A 78 -2.69 -35.27 4.32
CA PRO A 78 -1.48 -35.84 4.90
C PRO A 78 -0.81 -36.93 4.05
N SER A 79 -1.54 -37.53 3.08
CA SER A 79 -0.94 -38.48 2.14
C SER A 79 -0.17 -37.80 1.00
N CYS A 80 -0.31 -36.48 0.83
CA CYS A 80 0.40 -35.70 -0.18
C CYS A 80 1.88 -35.55 0.18
N ARG A 81 2.77 -36.17 -0.60
CA ARG A 81 4.23 -36.14 -0.36
C ARG A 81 5.00 -35.67 -1.60
N PRO A 82 4.91 -34.39 -1.96
CA PRO A 82 5.57 -33.87 -3.15
C PRO A 82 7.11 -33.84 -2.95
N PRO A 83 7.91 -34.18 -3.98
CA PRO A 83 9.36 -34.04 -3.92
C PRO A 83 9.75 -32.58 -3.65
N ALA A 84 10.49 -32.34 -2.56
CA ALA A 84 10.76 -30.99 -2.04
C ALA A 84 11.31 -30.01 -3.09
N ALA A 85 12.27 -30.44 -3.92
CA ALA A 85 12.88 -29.59 -4.94
C ALA A 85 11.87 -29.14 -6.01
N VAL A 86 11.01 -30.05 -6.47
CA VAL A 86 9.99 -29.74 -7.48
C VAL A 86 8.92 -28.85 -6.87
N PHE A 87 8.47 -29.18 -5.66
CA PHE A 87 7.46 -28.40 -4.96
C PHE A 87 7.88 -26.94 -4.74
N VAL A 88 9.08 -26.73 -4.23
CA VAL A 88 9.67 -25.40 -4.01
C VAL A 88 9.79 -24.62 -5.32
N ALA A 89 10.14 -25.28 -6.42
CA ALA A 89 10.24 -24.65 -7.73
C ALA A 89 8.88 -24.17 -8.28
N GLN A 90 7.77 -24.78 -7.86
CA GLN A 90 6.40 -24.39 -8.25
C GLN A 90 5.84 -23.22 -7.44
N LEU A 91 6.44 -22.85 -6.30
CA LEU A 91 5.93 -21.77 -5.46
C LEU A 91 6.18 -20.39 -6.07
N ASN A 92 5.19 -19.52 -5.95
CA ASN A 92 5.29 -18.13 -6.40
C ASN A 92 6.37 -17.38 -5.62
N ALA A 93 7.00 -16.40 -6.27
CA ALA A 93 7.89 -15.49 -5.58
C ALA A 93 7.10 -14.63 -4.58
N LEU A 94 7.66 -14.46 -3.38
CA LEU A 94 7.08 -13.61 -2.35
C LEU A 94 6.97 -12.19 -2.88
N GLN A 95 5.74 -11.73 -3.07
CA GLN A 95 5.53 -10.39 -3.56
C GLN A 95 5.85 -9.37 -2.47
N PRO A 96 6.48 -8.27 -2.84
CA PRO A 96 6.79 -7.23 -1.89
C PRO A 96 5.56 -6.36 -1.61
N ARG A 97 5.54 -5.70 -0.45
CA ARG A 97 4.39 -4.88 -0.01
C ARG A 97 4.73 -3.40 0.01
N PHE A 98 3.71 -2.60 -0.25
CA PHE A 98 3.79 -1.20 -0.57
C PHE A 98 3.14 -0.34 0.50
N TYR A 99 3.90 0.63 1.02
CA TYR A 99 3.44 1.57 2.05
C TYR A 99 3.72 2.99 1.64
N SER A 100 2.76 3.89 1.88
CA SER A 100 2.92 5.33 1.66
C SER A 100 3.90 5.94 2.66
N ILE A 101 4.94 6.64 2.16
CA ILE A 101 5.86 7.41 2.99
C ILE A 101 5.10 8.54 3.68
N SER A 102 5.18 8.58 5.01
CA SER A 102 4.52 9.53 5.90
C SER A 102 5.48 10.52 6.55
N SER A 103 6.65 10.77 5.94
CA SER A 103 7.60 11.82 6.33
C SER A 103 8.00 12.69 5.13
N SER A 104 8.29 13.97 5.39
CA SER A 104 9.03 14.82 4.45
C SER A 104 10.54 14.60 4.62
N PRO A 105 11.32 14.47 3.52
CA PRO A 105 12.77 14.41 3.59
C PRO A 105 13.42 15.75 3.99
N ARG A 106 12.69 16.87 3.94
CA ARG A 106 13.19 18.16 4.45
C ARG A 106 13.09 18.25 5.96
N LYS A 107 12.00 17.71 6.53
CA LYS A 107 11.84 17.60 7.98
C LYS A 107 12.73 16.51 8.57
N TYR A 108 12.90 15.39 7.85
CA TYR A 108 13.70 14.24 8.28
C TYR A 108 14.63 13.74 7.15
N SER A 109 15.85 14.29 7.07
CA SER A 109 16.77 14.13 5.94
C SER A 109 17.30 12.72 5.68
N ASN A 110 17.31 11.85 6.70
CA ASN A 110 17.81 10.48 6.59
C ASN A 110 16.78 9.45 7.03
N GLU A 111 15.49 9.81 7.05
CA GLU A 111 14.47 8.93 7.62
C GLU A 111 13.24 8.78 6.74
N ILE A 112 12.71 7.55 6.75
CA ILE A 112 11.45 7.20 6.12
C ILE A 112 10.49 6.77 7.22
N HIS A 113 9.36 7.47 7.31
CA HIS A 113 8.30 7.12 8.23
C HIS A 113 7.21 6.39 7.45
N LEU A 114 6.61 5.35 8.04
CA LEU A 114 5.48 4.63 7.50
C LEU A 114 4.33 4.60 8.50
N THR A 115 3.10 4.64 8.00
CA THR A 115 1.88 4.40 8.78
C THR A 115 1.30 3.06 8.36
N VAL A 116 1.39 2.05 9.23
CA VAL A 116 1.12 0.65 8.87
C VAL A 116 -0.08 0.14 9.65
N ALA A 117 -1.13 -0.31 8.95
CA ALA A 117 -2.19 -1.09 9.56
C ALA A 117 -1.70 -2.54 9.73
N ILE A 118 -1.76 -3.05 10.96
CA ILE A 118 -1.47 -4.44 11.28
C ILE A 118 -2.67 -5.28 10.86
N VAL A 119 -2.40 -6.23 9.97
CA VAL A 119 -3.44 -7.08 9.37
C VAL A 119 -3.42 -8.40 10.11
N THR A 120 -4.53 -8.69 10.78
CA THR A 120 -4.82 -9.97 11.39
C THR A 120 -6.23 -10.34 10.96
N TYR A 121 -6.49 -11.61 10.69
CA TYR A 121 -7.83 -12.10 10.35
C TYR A 121 -7.95 -13.55 10.80
N ARG A 122 -9.17 -14.05 10.89
CA ARG A 122 -9.43 -15.46 11.19
C ARG A 122 -10.14 -16.11 10.02
N ALA A 123 -9.77 -17.35 9.73
CA ALA A 123 -10.48 -18.21 8.79
C ALA A 123 -11.87 -18.59 9.34
N GLU A 124 -12.69 -19.24 8.51
CA GLU A 124 -13.98 -19.84 8.89
C GLU A 124 -14.92 -18.86 9.61
N ASP A 125 -15.07 -17.66 9.04
CA ASP A 125 -15.89 -16.57 9.56
C ASP A 125 -15.58 -16.14 11.02
N GLY A 126 -14.37 -16.42 11.52
CA GLY A 126 -13.93 -16.03 12.86
C GLY A 126 -13.68 -17.18 13.83
N GLU A 127 -14.12 -18.40 13.48
CA GLU A 127 -13.98 -19.59 14.32
C GLU A 127 -12.71 -20.39 14.03
N GLY A 128 -12.11 -20.17 12.85
CA GLY A 128 -10.91 -20.87 12.40
C GLY A 128 -9.60 -20.29 12.96
N ALA A 129 -8.49 -20.79 12.41
CA ALA A 129 -7.15 -20.32 12.76
C ALA A 129 -6.98 -18.81 12.51
N GLU A 130 -6.19 -18.17 13.37
CA GLU A 130 -5.80 -16.78 13.20
C GLU A 130 -4.60 -16.69 12.23
N HIS A 131 -4.76 -15.85 11.22
CA HIS A 131 -3.78 -15.60 10.18
C HIS A 131 -3.29 -14.15 10.26
N TYR A 132 -2.03 -13.96 9.85
CA TYR A 132 -1.32 -12.70 9.97
C TYR A 132 -0.88 -12.20 8.60
N GLY A 133 -1.14 -10.93 8.31
CA GLY A 133 -0.60 -10.29 7.13
C GLY A 133 0.93 -10.27 7.18
N VAL A 134 1.57 -10.90 6.18
CA VAL A 134 3.01 -11.17 6.17
C VAL A 134 3.84 -9.92 6.45
N CYS A 135 3.69 -8.86 5.64
CA CYS A 135 4.57 -7.69 5.75
C CYS A 135 4.23 -6.79 6.94
N SER A 136 2.95 -6.61 7.26
CA SER A 136 2.55 -5.75 8.39
C SER A 136 2.98 -6.35 9.72
N ASN A 137 2.82 -7.67 9.91
CA ASN A 137 3.31 -8.35 11.12
C ASN A 137 4.83 -8.50 11.12
N TYR A 138 5.48 -8.66 9.96
CA TYR A 138 6.94 -8.58 9.88
C TYR A 138 7.42 -7.24 10.43
N LEU A 139 6.86 -6.12 9.95
CA LEU A 139 7.19 -4.77 10.41
C LEU A 139 6.92 -4.55 11.90
N ALA A 140 5.79 -5.05 12.41
CA ALA A 140 5.42 -4.92 13.82
C ALA A 140 6.40 -5.62 14.76
N ASN A 141 7.00 -6.71 14.29
CA ASN A 141 7.92 -7.55 15.06
C ASN A 141 9.40 -7.15 14.92
N LEU A 142 9.71 -6.16 14.08
CA LEU A 142 11.07 -5.62 13.97
C LEU A 142 11.52 -5.03 15.30
N GLN A 143 12.78 -5.26 15.62
CA GLN A 143 13.49 -4.63 16.72
C GLN A 143 14.39 -3.53 16.18
N SER A 144 14.85 -2.66 17.08
CA SER A 144 15.89 -1.68 16.75
C SER A 144 17.13 -2.39 16.18
N ASP A 145 17.82 -1.73 15.25
CA ASP A 145 18.94 -2.23 14.48
C ASP A 145 18.66 -3.38 13.50
N ASP A 146 17.43 -3.91 13.43
CA ASP A 146 17.07 -4.87 12.40
C ASP A 146 17.29 -4.27 11.01
N ARG A 147 17.80 -5.12 10.12
CA ARG A 147 18.02 -4.75 8.71
C ARG A 147 16.80 -5.11 7.90
N ILE A 148 16.27 -4.12 7.20
CA ILE A 148 15.23 -4.35 6.20
C ILE A 148 15.73 -3.95 4.82
N TYR A 149 15.25 -4.67 3.82
CA TYR A 149 15.51 -4.36 2.43
C TYR A 149 14.34 -3.59 1.88
N LEU A 150 14.63 -2.46 1.24
CA LEU A 150 13.60 -1.66 0.64
C LEU A 150 14.03 -0.93 -0.61
N PHE A 151 13.05 -0.47 -1.36
CA PHE A 151 13.25 0.53 -2.40
C PHE A 151 12.10 1.51 -2.48
N VAL A 152 12.36 2.68 -3.07
CA VAL A 152 11.38 3.73 -3.29
C VAL A 152 10.89 3.67 -4.73
N ARG A 153 9.57 3.57 -4.92
CA ARG A 153 8.92 3.81 -6.21
C ARG A 153 8.22 5.16 -6.16
N SER A 154 8.70 6.07 -6.99
CA SER A 154 8.12 7.40 -7.19
C SER A 154 6.67 7.30 -7.70
N ALA A 155 5.82 8.23 -7.26
CA ALA A 155 4.44 8.36 -7.69
C ALA A 155 4.18 9.79 -8.21
N PRO A 156 4.63 10.12 -9.44
CA PRO A 156 4.61 11.50 -9.94
C PRO A 156 3.21 12.15 -9.96
N SER A 157 2.18 11.35 -10.20
CA SER A 157 0.78 11.81 -10.18
C SER A 157 0.29 12.17 -8.78
N PHE A 158 0.91 11.65 -7.71
CA PHE A 158 0.56 11.90 -6.31
C PHE A 158 1.56 12.82 -5.61
N HIS A 159 2.33 13.61 -6.37
CA HIS A 159 3.15 14.67 -5.77
C HIS A 159 2.32 15.91 -5.50
N MET A 160 2.76 16.71 -4.54
CA MET A 160 2.16 18.01 -4.23
C MET A 160 2.16 18.92 -5.46
N SER A 161 1.09 19.69 -5.63
CA SER A 161 1.06 20.75 -6.63
C SER A 161 2.15 21.79 -6.32
N LYS A 162 2.91 22.18 -7.34
CA LYS A 162 3.97 23.21 -7.20
C LYS A 162 3.40 24.63 -7.14
N ASP A 163 2.12 24.79 -7.42
CA ASP A 163 1.44 26.08 -7.49
C ASP A 163 0.76 26.39 -6.15
N PRO A 164 1.34 27.28 -5.33
CA PRO A 164 0.79 27.60 -4.01
C PRO A 164 -0.51 28.39 -4.07
N THR A 165 -0.93 28.85 -5.25
CA THR A 165 -2.19 29.61 -5.40
C THR A 165 -3.42 28.72 -5.46
N LYS A 166 -3.25 27.43 -5.77
CA LYS A 166 -4.36 26.49 -5.94
C LYS A 166 -4.67 25.78 -4.64
N PRO A 167 -5.92 25.83 -4.15
CA PRO A 167 -6.31 25.08 -2.97
C PRO A 167 -6.09 23.58 -3.14
N VAL A 168 -5.91 22.89 -2.01
CA VAL A 168 -5.70 21.45 -1.99
C VAL A 168 -6.70 20.80 -1.04
N ILE A 169 -7.40 19.77 -1.51
CA ILE A 169 -8.34 18.96 -0.73
C ILE A 169 -7.74 17.57 -0.58
N LEU A 170 -7.48 17.17 0.66
CA LEU A 170 -6.90 15.88 1.04
C LEU A 170 -7.99 15.01 1.66
N ILE A 171 -8.23 13.82 1.11
CA ILE A 171 -9.25 12.89 1.61
C ILE A 171 -8.58 11.55 1.90
N GLY A 172 -8.46 11.20 3.18
CA GLY A 172 -7.68 10.03 3.59
C GLY A 172 -8.09 9.44 4.93
N PRO A 173 -9.14 8.61 5.00
CA PRO A 173 -9.53 7.94 6.22
C PRO A 173 -8.53 6.84 6.64
N GLY A 174 -8.39 6.64 7.95
CA GLY A 174 -7.49 5.64 8.54
C GLY A 174 -6.05 5.82 8.10
N THR A 175 -5.38 4.73 7.73
CA THR A 175 -3.99 4.78 7.22
C THR A 175 -3.86 5.50 5.86
N GLY A 176 -4.98 5.85 5.21
CA GLY A 176 -5.01 6.72 4.04
C GLY A 176 -4.43 8.12 4.30
N ILE A 177 -4.30 8.54 5.56
CA ILE A 177 -3.67 9.81 5.94
C ILE A 177 -2.14 9.82 5.75
N ALA A 178 -1.51 8.65 5.60
CA ALA A 178 -0.06 8.49 5.56
C ALA A 178 0.68 9.49 4.64
N PRO A 179 0.36 9.61 3.34
CA PRO A 179 1.07 10.55 2.47
C PRO A 179 0.71 12.01 2.76
N PHE A 180 -0.45 12.29 3.37
CA PHE A 180 -0.80 13.67 3.74
C PHE A 180 0.07 14.17 4.88
N ARG A 181 0.55 13.26 5.73
CA ARG A 181 1.56 13.60 6.73
C ARG A 181 2.86 14.12 6.12
N SER A 182 3.34 13.50 5.05
CA SER A 182 4.53 14.04 4.37
C SER A 182 4.24 15.39 3.71
N PHE A 183 3.02 15.60 3.19
CA PHE A 183 2.64 16.88 2.58
C PHE A 183 2.60 18.03 3.58
N TRP A 184 1.92 17.89 4.72
CA TRP A 184 1.86 18.98 5.70
C TRP A 184 3.22 19.25 6.35
N GLN A 185 4.06 18.22 6.52
CA GLN A 185 5.44 18.42 6.99
C GLN A 185 6.31 19.18 5.97
N GLU A 186 6.13 18.91 4.68
CA GLU A 186 6.82 19.65 3.63
C GLU A 186 6.36 21.11 3.60
N TRP A 187 5.06 21.39 3.66
CA TRP A 187 4.53 22.75 3.70
C TRP A 187 4.95 23.52 4.97
N ASP A 188 4.90 22.88 6.14
CA ASP A 188 5.35 23.44 7.42
C ASP A 188 6.83 23.87 7.36
N HIS A 189 7.66 23.00 6.77
CA HIS A 189 9.07 23.30 6.55
C HIS A 189 9.29 24.45 5.56
N ILE A 190 8.62 24.44 4.40
CA ILE A 190 8.70 25.52 3.41
C ILE A 190 8.28 26.87 4.03
N LYS A 191 7.22 26.87 4.83
CA LYS A 191 6.72 28.07 5.52
C LYS A 191 7.72 28.60 6.54
N THR A 192 8.44 27.72 7.22
CA THR A 192 9.44 28.10 8.23
C THR A 192 10.72 28.65 7.60
N GLU A 193 11.15 28.11 6.45
CA GLU A 193 12.39 28.54 5.79
C GLU A 193 12.23 29.82 4.96
N MET A 194 11.05 30.06 4.36
CA MET A 194 10.84 31.15 3.40
C MET A 194 10.01 32.29 3.99
N VAL A 195 10.63 33.48 4.12
CA VAL A 195 10.07 34.67 4.80
C VAL A 195 8.79 35.24 4.14
N ASP A 196 8.46 34.89 2.90
CA ASP A 196 7.22 35.30 2.20
C ASP A 196 6.56 34.14 1.43
N CYS A 197 6.67 32.92 1.95
CA CYS A 197 6.04 31.75 1.33
C CYS A 197 4.51 31.81 1.46
N LYS A 198 3.82 31.74 0.32
CA LYS A 198 2.40 31.40 0.28
C LYS A 198 2.25 29.89 0.30
N ILE A 199 1.42 29.40 1.20
CA ILE A 199 0.94 28.02 1.21
C ILE A 199 -0.47 27.99 0.61
N PRO A 200 -0.83 26.92 -0.12
CA PRO A 200 -2.19 26.78 -0.62
C PRO A 200 -3.17 26.62 0.54
N LYS A 201 -4.44 26.95 0.31
CA LYS A 201 -5.51 26.62 1.25
C LYS A 201 -5.68 25.09 1.28
N VAL A 202 -5.36 24.44 2.41
CA VAL A 202 -5.41 22.97 2.53
C VAL A 202 -6.58 22.52 3.39
N TRP A 203 -7.49 21.73 2.81
CA TRP A 203 -8.59 21.08 3.52
C TRP A 203 -8.30 19.60 3.70
N LEU A 204 -8.43 19.08 4.91
CA LEU A 204 -8.22 17.67 5.24
C LEU A 204 -9.53 17.02 5.68
N PHE A 205 -10.01 16.04 4.91
CA PHE A 205 -11.10 15.14 5.30
C PHE A 205 -10.49 13.84 5.82
N PHE A 206 -10.48 13.70 7.14
CA PHE A 206 -10.03 12.51 7.83
C PHE A 206 -11.22 11.73 8.39
N GLY A 207 -11.11 10.40 8.42
CA GLY A 207 -12.14 9.53 8.98
C GLY A 207 -11.55 8.38 9.77
N CYS A 208 -12.13 8.10 10.93
CA CYS A 208 -11.75 6.98 11.79
C CYS A 208 -12.99 6.36 12.47
N ARG A 209 -12.78 5.37 13.33
CA ARG A 209 -13.87 4.68 14.03
C ARG A 209 -14.38 5.49 15.20
N THR A 210 -13.49 5.82 16.11
CA THR A 210 -13.74 6.60 17.32
C THR A 210 -12.63 7.64 17.46
N LYS A 211 -12.85 8.66 18.29
CA LYS A 211 -11.88 9.73 18.57
C LYS A 211 -10.55 9.23 19.12
N ASN A 212 -10.55 8.08 19.81
CA ASN A 212 -9.34 7.46 20.32
C ASN A 212 -8.40 6.97 19.21
N VAL A 213 -8.93 6.77 18.01
CA VAL A 213 -8.20 6.32 16.82
C VAL A 213 -7.94 7.49 15.86
N ASP A 214 -7.94 8.71 16.38
CA ASP A 214 -7.66 9.88 15.57
C ASP A 214 -6.16 10.01 15.28
N LEU A 215 -5.71 9.41 14.18
CA LEU A 215 -4.29 9.37 13.82
C LEU A 215 -3.73 10.77 13.64
N TYR A 216 -2.55 11.00 14.20
CA TYR A 216 -1.84 12.28 14.14
C TYR A 216 -2.65 13.47 14.66
N ARG A 217 -3.51 13.25 15.66
CA ARG A 217 -4.36 14.30 16.24
C ARG A 217 -3.56 15.55 16.60
N ASP A 218 -2.54 15.39 17.42
CA ASP A 218 -1.74 16.51 17.92
C ASP A 218 -1.00 17.23 16.77
N GLU A 219 -0.41 16.49 15.82
CA GLU A 219 0.21 17.07 14.64
C GLU A 219 -0.81 17.86 13.79
N LYS A 220 -2.03 17.36 13.61
CA LYS A 220 -3.07 18.09 12.85
C LYS A 220 -3.47 19.38 13.56
N GLU A 221 -3.64 19.33 14.89
CA GLU A 221 -3.96 20.50 15.71
C GLU A 221 -2.83 21.55 15.62
N GLU A 222 -1.56 21.12 15.69
CA GLU A 222 -0.38 21.98 15.47
C GLU A 222 -0.37 22.58 14.06
N MET A 223 -0.62 21.79 13.02
CA MET A 223 -0.63 22.28 11.64
C MET A 223 -1.76 23.28 11.36
N VAL A 224 -2.89 23.19 12.07
CA VAL A 224 -3.94 24.21 12.02
C VAL A 224 -3.47 25.50 12.69
N GLN A 225 -2.80 25.42 13.85
CA GLN A 225 -2.24 26.59 14.53
C GLN A 225 -1.14 27.28 13.73
N HIS A 226 -0.28 26.50 13.07
CA HIS A 226 0.72 27.00 12.13
C HIS A 226 0.10 27.51 10.83
N GLY A 227 -1.21 27.34 10.63
CA GLY A 227 -1.93 27.77 9.43
C GLY A 227 -1.57 26.97 8.18
N VAL A 228 -0.93 25.80 8.30
CA VAL A 228 -0.63 24.86 7.20
C VAL A 228 -1.90 24.15 6.75
N LEU A 229 -2.72 23.72 7.70
CA LEU A 229 -4.07 23.19 7.43
C LEU A 229 -5.10 24.28 7.71
N ASP A 230 -5.90 24.62 6.70
CA ASP A 230 -6.95 25.65 6.80
C ASP A 230 -8.19 25.09 7.50
N ARG A 231 -8.64 23.89 7.09
CA ARG A 231 -9.77 23.19 7.71
C ARG A 231 -9.51 21.70 7.82
N VAL A 232 -9.87 21.13 8.96
CA VAL A 232 -9.81 19.69 9.22
C VAL A 232 -11.21 19.18 9.57
N PHE A 233 -11.67 18.18 8.82
CA PHE A 233 -12.96 17.53 8.98
C PHE A 233 -12.73 16.11 9.50
N LEU A 234 -13.36 15.77 10.62
CA LEU A 234 -13.25 14.47 11.26
C LEU A 234 -14.57 13.69 11.13
N ALA A 235 -14.54 12.58 10.39
CA ALA A 235 -15.66 11.65 10.28
C ALA A 235 -15.49 10.48 11.27
N LEU A 236 -16.51 10.25 12.11
CA LEU A 236 -16.52 9.18 13.09
C LEU A 236 -17.60 8.15 12.72
N SER A 237 -17.18 6.91 12.51
CA SER A 237 -18.08 5.86 12.01
C SER A 237 -18.69 4.97 13.10
N ARG A 238 -18.14 5.00 14.32
CA ARG A 238 -18.54 4.10 15.43
C ARG A 238 -18.50 4.76 16.81
N GLU A 239 -18.46 6.09 16.86
CA GLU A 239 -18.45 6.80 18.13
C GLU A 239 -19.83 6.73 18.80
N GLU A 240 -19.86 6.42 20.09
CA GLU A 240 -21.10 6.37 20.85
C GLU A 240 -21.76 7.75 20.86
N ASN A 241 -23.08 7.79 20.68
CA ASN A 241 -23.89 9.01 20.63
C ASN A 241 -23.62 9.94 19.42
N ILE A 242 -22.82 9.51 18.44
CA ILE A 242 -22.63 10.25 17.18
C ILE A 242 -23.17 9.41 16.03
N PRO A 243 -23.98 9.98 15.12
CA PRO A 243 -24.44 9.26 13.95
C PRO A 243 -23.25 8.84 13.10
N LYS A 244 -23.27 7.58 12.66
CA LYS A 244 -22.25 7.00 11.79
C LYS A 244 -22.02 7.91 10.57
N THR A 245 -20.84 8.48 10.49
CA THR A 245 -20.46 9.46 9.47
C THR A 245 -19.18 9.01 8.77
N TYR A 246 -19.16 9.11 7.44
CA TYR A 246 -17.98 8.88 6.61
C TYR A 246 -17.46 10.17 5.96
N VAL A 247 -16.26 10.11 5.38
CA VAL A 247 -15.62 11.27 4.73
C VAL A 247 -16.46 11.81 3.57
N GLN A 248 -17.11 10.94 2.80
CA GLN A 248 -18.01 11.34 1.72
C GLN A 248 -19.27 12.06 2.22
N ASP A 249 -19.74 11.74 3.43
CA ASP A 249 -20.91 12.42 4.02
C ASP A 249 -20.53 13.84 4.45
N LEU A 250 -19.32 14.03 4.98
CA LEU A 250 -18.78 15.36 5.28
C LEU A 250 -18.53 16.17 4.02
N ALA A 251 -18.00 15.54 2.97
CA ALA A 251 -17.83 16.20 1.67
C ALA A 251 -19.17 16.68 1.08
N LEU A 252 -20.25 15.90 1.24
CA LEU A 252 -21.59 16.33 0.82
C LEU A 252 -22.12 17.52 1.62
N LYS A 253 -21.79 17.63 2.92
CA LYS A 253 -22.20 18.79 3.74
C LYS A 253 -21.51 20.07 3.29
N GLU A 254 -20.28 19.98 2.80
CA GLU A 254 -19.48 21.09 2.28
C GLU A 254 -19.54 21.18 0.74
N ALA A 255 -20.58 20.60 0.11
CA ALA A 255 -20.69 20.47 -1.34
C ALA A 255 -20.54 21.80 -2.09
N GLU A 256 -21.17 22.86 -1.58
CA GLU A 256 -21.11 24.19 -2.18
C GLU A 256 -19.67 24.71 -2.24
N SER A 257 -18.99 24.74 -1.09
CA SER A 257 -17.60 25.19 -1.00
C SER A 257 -16.64 24.31 -1.81
N ILE A 258 -16.79 22.98 -1.76
CA ILE A 258 -15.97 22.06 -2.57
C ILE A 258 -16.13 22.36 -4.05
N SER A 259 -17.36 22.58 -4.52
CA SER A 259 -17.60 22.90 -5.92
C SER A 259 -16.97 24.24 -6.33
N GLU A 260 -16.94 25.24 -5.44
CA GLU A 260 -16.27 26.54 -5.67
C GLU A 260 -14.76 26.37 -5.80
N LEU A 261 -14.16 25.66 -4.85
CA LEU A 261 -12.73 25.37 -4.85
C LEU A 261 -12.31 24.66 -6.14
N ILE A 262 -13.08 23.66 -6.60
CA ILE A 262 -12.79 22.93 -7.84
C ILE A 262 -12.94 23.82 -9.07
N MET A 263 -14.08 24.52 -9.18
CA MET A 263 -14.45 25.18 -10.44
C MET A 263 -13.79 26.55 -10.62
N GLN A 264 -13.73 27.35 -9.56
CA GLN A 264 -13.23 28.73 -9.62
C GLN A 264 -11.73 28.78 -9.29
N GLU A 265 -11.34 28.11 -8.21
CA GLU A 265 -9.96 28.15 -7.70
C GLU A 265 -9.08 27.02 -8.25
N LYS A 266 -9.63 26.13 -9.09
CA LYS A 266 -8.91 25.03 -9.76
C LYS A 266 -8.19 24.11 -8.76
N ALA A 267 -8.86 23.79 -7.66
CA ALA A 267 -8.30 23.01 -6.55
C ALA A 267 -7.82 21.62 -6.98
N HIS A 268 -6.75 21.16 -6.34
CA HIS A 268 -6.25 19.79 -6.47
C HIS A 268 -6.84 18.90 -5.37
N ILE A 269 -7.38 17.74 -5.74
CA ILE A 269 -7.98 16.77 -4.84
C ILE A 269 -7.11 15.53 -4.83
N TYR A 270 -6.67 15.13 -3.64
CA TYR A 270 -5.94 13.89 -3.40
C TYR A 270 -6.80 12.96 -2.57
N VAL A 271 -7.04 11.75 -3.07
CA VAL A 271 -7.76 10.70 -2.35
C VAL A 271 -6.83 9.52 -2.14
N CYS A 272 -6.64 9.11 -0.87
CA CYS A 272 -5.80 7.99 -0.50
C CYS A 272 -6.50 7.07 0.51
N GLY A 273 -6.44 5.76 0.29
CA GLY A 273 -7.05 4.75 1.15
C GLY A 273 -7.78 3.68 0.35
N ASP A 274 -8.64 2.91 1.02
CA ASP A 274 -9.33 1.75 0.44
C ASP A 274 -10.01 2.03 -0.92
N VAL A 275 -9.99 1.04 -1.82
CA VAL A 275 -10.55 1.15 -3.18
C VAL A 275 -12.04 1.47 -3.17
N THR A 276 -12.81 0.85 -2.28
CA THR A 276 -14.26 1.09 -2.18
C THR A 276 -14.55 2.50 -1.66
N MET A 277 -13.74 2.98 -0.72
CA MET A 277 -13.82 4.34 -0.22
C MET A 277 -13.50 5.35 -1.32
N ALA A 278 -12.43 5.12 -2.08
CA ALA A 278 -12.04 5.95 -3.21
C ALA A 278 -13.13 6.04 -4.28
N GLU A 279 -13.81 4.93 -4.57
CA GLU A 279 -14.95 4.90 -5.49
C GLU A 279 -16.14 5.70 -4.96
N HIS A 280 -16.50 5.54 -3.67
CA HIS A 280 -17.57 6.32 -3.06
C HIS A 280 -17.28 7.82 -3.06
N VAL A 281 -16.04 8.22 -2.74
CA VAL A 281 -15.62 9.63 -2.80
C VAL A 281 -15.71 10.16 -4.23
N TYR A 282 -15.29 9.39 -5.23
CA TYR A 282 -15.40 9.78 -6.63
C TYR A 282 -16.86 10.01 -7.06
N GLN A 283 -17.76 9.09 -6.69
CA GLN A 283 -19.19 9.23 -6.98
C GLN A 283 -19.80 10.44 -6.26
N THR A 284 -19.39 10.71 -5.02
CA THR A 284 -19.81 11.89 -4.27
C THR A 284 -19.34 13.19 -4.92
N LEU A 285 -18.07 13.29 -5.32
CA LEU A 285 -17.57 14.46 -6.04
C LEU A 285 -18.33 14.69 -7.35
N ARG A 286 -18.66 13.60 -8.07
CA ARG A 286 -19.49 13.68 -9.28
C ARG A 286 -20.88 14.26 -8.97
N LYS A 287 -21.53 13.80 -7.91
CA LYS A 287 -22.85 14.31 -7.47
C LYS A 287 -22.79 15.79 -7.08
N ILE A 288 -21.73 16.20 -6.37
CA ILE A 288 -21.53 17.61 -5.95
C ILE A 288 -21.45 18.52 -7.19
N LEU A 289 -20.62 18.15 -8.16
CA LEU A 289 -20.43 18.94 -9.38
C LEU A 289 -21.68 18.94 -10.27
N ALA A 290 -22.36 17.79 -10.40
CA ALA A 290 -23.59 17.66 -11.19
C ALA A 290 -24.78 18.44 -10.61
N THR A 291 -24.81 18.69 -9.29
CA THR A 291 -25.89 19.48 -8.68
C THR A 291 -25.77 20.96 -9.06
N ARG A 292 -24.54 21.45 -9.24
CA ARG A 292 -24.27 22.86 -9.53
C ARG A 292 -24.30 23.17 -11.03
N GLU A 293 -23.73 22.29 -11.84
CA GLU A 293 -23.81 22.38 -13.28
C GLU A 293 -25.03 21.59 -13.73
N LYS A 294 -26.05 22.25 -14.32
CA LYS A 294 -27.19 21.57 -14.97
C LYS A 294 -26.73 20.82 -16.24
N ARG A 295 -25.67 20.02 -16.14
CA ARG A 295 -25.05 19.21 -17.18
C ARG A 295 -25.67 17.83 -17.18
N THR A 296 -25.65 17.21 -18.35
CA THR A 296 -26.07 15.82 -18.51
C THR A 296 -25.02 14.87 -17.92
N GLU A 297 -25.43 13.63 -17.57
CA GLU A 297 -24.53 12.64 -16.98
C GLU A 297 -23.28 12.40 -17.86
N THR A 298 -23.46 12.33 -19.19
CA THR A 298 -22.39 12.11 -20.16
C THR A 298 -21.38 13.27 -20.20
N GLU A 299 -21.85 14.52 -20.07
CA GLU A 299 -20.96 15.69 -20.01
C GLU A 299 -20.17 15.72 -18.70
N MET A 300 -20.79 15.29 -17.60
CA MET A 300 -20.14 15.17 -16.30
C MET A 300 -19.05 14.10 -16.30
N GLU A 301 -19.27 12.96 -16.95
CA GLU A 301 -18.23 11.93 -17.10
C GLU A 301 -17.01 12.45 -17.85
N LYS A 302 -17.22 13.14 -18.98
CA LYS A 302 -16.12 13.76 -19.74
C LYS A 302 -15.38 14.82 -18.94
N TYR A 303 -16.10 15.62 -18.15
CA TYR A 303 -15.49 16.62 -17.28
C TYR A 303 -14.65 15.98 -16.17
N MET A 304 -15.16 14.96 -15.48
CA MET A 304 -14.40 14.22 -14.46
C MET A 304 -13.16 13.54 -15.03
N LEU A 305 -13.23 12.99 -16.25
CA LEU A 305 -12.06 12.46 -16.95
C LEU A 305 -11.04 13.56 -17.24
N THR A 306 -11.49 14.74 -17.67
CA THR A 306 -10.62 15.89 -17.90
C THR A 306 -9.89 16.30 -16.61
N LEU A 307 -10.58 16.33 -15.47
CA LEU A 307 -9.99 16.64 -14.16
C LEU A 307 -8.94 15.59 -13.71
N ARG A 308 -9.13 14.32 -14.07
CA ARG A 308 -8.13 13.27 -13.82
C ARG A 308 -6.92 13.42 -14.73
N VAL A 309 -7.12 13.67 -16.03
CA VAL A 309 -6.05 13.85 -17.00
C VAL A 309 -5.21 15.10 -16.67
N SER A 310 -5.84 16.17 -16.20
CA SER A 310 -5.16 17.38 -15.74
C SER A 310 -4.49 17.24 -14.37
N SER A 311 -4.56 16.05 -13.74
CA SER A 311 -4.06 15.80 -12.37
C SER A 311 -4.65 16.73 -11.31
N MET A 312 -5.86 17.24 -11.55
CA MET A 312 -6.64 17.99 -10.57
C MET A 312 -7.37 17.05 -9.61
N ILE A 313 -7.81 15.88 -10.06
CA ILE A 313 -8.31 14.82 -9.19
C ILE A 313 -7.38 13.63 -9.30
N VAL A 314 -6.65 13.38 -8.21
CA VAL A 314 -5.73 12.26 -8.09
C VAL A 314 -6.29 11.29 -7.05
N ILE A 315 -6.87 10.21 -7.56
CA ILE A 315 -7.37 9.12 -6.72
C ILE A 315 -6.36 8.00 -6.79
N VAL A 316 -5.78 7.65 -5.65
CA VAL A 316 -4.84 6.56 -5.57
C VAL A 316 -5.25 5.63 -4.45
N PRO A 317 -5.60 4.37 -4.75
CA PRO A 317 -6.00 3.44 -3.73
C PRO A 317 -4.87 3.08 -2.75
N SER A 318 -3.60 3.36 -3.09
CA SER A 318 -2.43 3.34 -2.18
C SER A 318 -1.14 3.73 -2.93
N LEU A 319 -0.61 4.97 -2.89
CA LEU A 319 0.80 5.21 -3.34
C LEU A 319 1.49 6.43 -2.69
N VAL A 320 2.53 6.14 -1.90
CA VAL A 320 3.90 6.68 -2.04
C VAL A 320 4.85 5.54 -1.70
N MET A 321 5.25 4.75 -2.68
CA MET A 321 5.58 3.35 -2.44
C MET A 321 6.98 3.10 -1.89
N MET A 322 7.07 2.69 -0.62
CA MET A 322 8.21 1.93 -0.12
C MET A 322 7.91 0.45 -0.28
N MET A 323 8.72 -0.23 -1.08
CA MET A 323 8.69 -1.67 -1.19
C MET A 323 9.50 -2.27 -0.05
N ILE A 324 8.92 -3.14 0.77
CA ILE A 324 9.72 -3.98 1.66
C ILE A 324 9.97 -5.28 0.91
N ASP A 325 11.22 -5.39 0.45
CA ASP A 325 11.74 -6.58 -0.18
C ASP A 325 12.23 -7.51 0.94
N CYS A 326 11.99 -8.80 0.80
CA CYS A 326 12.59 -9.77 1.72
C CYS A 326 13.87 -10.39 1.14
N GLY A 327 14.26 -10.13 -0.11
CA GLY A 327 15.45 -10.79 -0.65
C GLY A 327 16.04 -10.39 -2.01
N SER A 328 15.56 -9.41 -2.78
CA SER A 328 16.19 -9.10 -4.08
C SER A 328 17.49 -8.28 -3.99
N TYR A 329 18.39 -8.53 -4.96
CA TYR A 329 19.70 -7.88 -5.14
C TYR A 329 19.66 -6.38 -5.50
N ARG A 330 18.48 -5.77 -5.70
CA ARG A 330 18.33 -4.34 -6.07
C ARG A 330 17.94 -3.42 -4.91
N SER A 331 17.90 -3.96 -3.70
CA SER A 331 17.49 -3.24 -2.49
C SER A 331 18.69 -2.69 -1.72
N VAL A 332 18.48 -1.56 -1.03
CA VAL A 332 19.48 -0.98 -0.13
C VAL A 332 19.10 -1.36 1.31
N PRO A 333 20.04 -1.77 2.18
CA PRO A 333 19.73 -2.08 3.57
C PRO A 333 19.48 -0.80 4.38
N PHE A 334 18.38 -0.79 5.15
CA PHE A 334 18.06 0.27 6.11
C PHE A 334 18.05 -0.32 7.53
N LYS A 335 18.30 0.53 8.52
CA LYS A 335 18.19 0.17 9.93
C LYS A 335 16.90 0.70 10.53
N VAL A 336 16.23 -0.12 11.32
CA VAL A 336 15.13 0.28 12.19
C VAL A 336 15.71 0.96 13.43
N THR A 337 15.11 2.05 13.92
CA THR A 337 15.51 2.71 15.18
C THR A 337 14.51 2.44 16.31
N ASP A 338 14.94 2.66 17.55
CA ASP A 338 14.17 2.36 18.77
C ASP A 338 12.84 3.12 18.94
N GLU A 339 12.62 4.21 18.19
CA GLU A 339 11.35 4.94 18.22
C GLU A 339 10.29 4.33 17.29
N LEU A 340 9.99 3.05 17.50
CA LEU A 340 8.73 2.45 17.07
C LEU A 340 7.63 2.99 17.99
N TRP A 341 6.85 3.97 17.52
CA TRP A 341 5.60 4.33 18.20
C TRP A 341 4.65 3.14 18.07
N ARG A 342 4.61 2.31 19.11
CA ARG A 342 3.69 1.17 19.22
C ARG A 342 2.39 1.63 19.85
N ASN A 343 1.29 1.25 19.20
CA ASN A 343 -0.10 1.22 19.68
C ASN A 343 -0.92 2.50 19.55
N VAL A 344 -1.61 2.61 18.41
CA VAL A 344 -2.96 3.19 18.39
C VAL A 344 -3.93 2.05 18.06
N ASP A 345 -4.86 1.81 18.97
CA ASP A 345 -5.82 0.69 18.91
C ASP A 345 -6.91 1.03 17.87
N ALA A 346 -6.84 0.45 16.67
CA ALA A 346 -7.47 1.00 15.48
C ALA A 346 -8.16 -0.05 14.60
N LYS A 347 -9.26 -0.65 15.07
CA LYS A 347 -9.96 -1.73 14.35
C LYS A 347 -10.20 -1.41 12.85
N PHE A 348 -10.00 -2.34 11.91
CA PHE A 348 -10.28 -2.15 10.46
C PHE A 348 -11.31 -3.18 9.95
N GLU A 349 -11.86 -2.96 8.76
CA GLU A 349 -12.87 -3.84 8.11
C GLU A 349 -12.34 -4.11 6.71
N MET A 350 -12.09 -5.39 6.38
CA MET A 350 -11.83 -5.79 5.00
C MET A 350 -13.16 -6.17 4.33
N HIS A 351 -13.40 -5.67 3.12
CA HIS A 351 -14.39 -6.24 2.23
C HIS A 351 -13.71 -7.30 1.35
N CYS A 352 -13.98 -8.58 1.62
CA CYS A 352 -13.69 -9.62 0.64
C CYS A 352 -14.77 -9.55 -0.45
N ALA A 353 -14.35 -9.37 -1.71
CA ALA A 353 -15.27 -9.37 -2.84
C ALA A 353 -15.84 -10.78 -3.07
N GLY A 354 -17.04 -11.02 -2.54
CA GLY A 354 -17.78 -12.28 -2.70
C GLY A 354 -19.20 -12.10 -2.19
N LYS A 355 -20.20 -12.45 -3.01
CA LYS A 355 -21.61 -12.23 -2.72
C LYS A 355 -22.02 -12.96 -1.44
N THR A 356 -22.51 -12.20 -0.46
CA THR A 356 -23.33 -12.64 0.69
C THR A 356 -22.77 -13.77 1.57
N ARG A 357 -21.99 -13.43 2.61
CA ARG A 357 -22.06 -13.91 4.01
C ARG A 357 -20.77 -13.51 4.77
N GLY A 358 -20.91 -13.21 6.06
CA GLY A 358 -19.81 -13.04 7.03
C GLY A 358 -18.97 -11.77 6.89
N ARG A 359 -19.08 -10.83 7.84
CA ARG A 359 -18.07 -9.76 8.01
C ARG A 359 -16.97 -10.29 8.93
N VAL A 360 -15.76 -10.45 8.42
CA VAL A 360 -14.60 -10.80 9.26
C VAL A 360 -14.18 -9.55 10.04
N PHE A 361 -14.38 -9.57 11.36
CA PHE A 361 -13.99 -8.48 12.25
C PHE A 361 -12.64 -8.82 12.89
N ALA A 362 -11.62 -8.01 12.61
CA ALA A 362 -10.36 -8.07 13.33
C ALA A 362 -10.02 -6.71 13.96
N PRO A 363 -9.46 -6.69 15.19
CA PRO A 363 -8.76 -5.52 15.68
C PRO A 363 -7.54 -5.28 14.78
N CYS A 364 -7.37 -4.06 14.31
CA CYS A 364 -6.17 -3.64 13.61
C CYS A 364 -5.41 -2.75 14.57
N LEU A 365 -4.18 -3.12 14.87
CA LEU A 365 -3.26 -2.17 15.48
C LEU A 365 -2.70 -1.29 14.37
N ILE A 366 -2.35 -0.05 14.70
CA ILE A 366 -1.52 0.76 13.81
C ILE A 366 -0.11 0.83 14.39
N CYS A 367 0.87 0.56 13.53
CA CYS A 367 2.29 0.66 13.83
C CYS A 367 2.87 1.82 13.01
N PHE A 368 3.61 2.70 13.66
CA PHE A 368 4.42 3.69 12.96
C PHE A 368 5.86 3.19 12.91
N VAL A 369 6.42 3.12 11.70
CA VAL A 369 7.78 2.60 11.49
C VAL A 369 8.67 3.74 11.05
N ARG A 370 9.80 3.94 11.74
CA ARG A 370 10.85 4.90 11.40
C ARG A 370 12.09 4.15 10.94
N LEU A 371 12.60 4.52 9.76
CA LEU A 371 13.67 3.80 9.07
C LEU A 371 14.79 4.76 8.73
N PHE A 372 16.04 4.42 9.07
CA PHE A 372 17.19 5.28 8.84
C PHE A 372 18.00 4.85 7.61
N LEU A 373 18.29 5.82 6.74
CA LEU A 373 19.24 5.72 5.64
C LEU A 373 20.67 5.81 6.19
N ARG A 374 21.38 4.69 6.27
CA ARG A 374 22.83 4.77 6.47
C ARG A 374 23.48 5.07 5.13
N ASN A 375 24.19 6.20 5.05
CA ASN A 375 25.04 6.51 3.91
C ASN A 375 26.07 5.36 3.75
N PRO A 376 26.12 4.62 2.62
CA PRO A 376 27.01 3.47 2.45
C PRO A 376 28.52 3.84 2.50
N TYR A 377 28.86 5.13 2.61
CA TYR A 377 30.23 5.63 2.62
C TYR A 377 30.84 5.87 4.01
N MET A 378 30.12 5.61 5.11
CA MET A 378 30.72 5.66 6.44
C MET A 378 30.54 4.32 7.18
N SER A 379 31.67 3.72 7.54
CA SER A 379 31.89 2.47 8.28
C SER A 379 31.46 1.18 7.56
N ASP A 380 32.33 0.66 6.70
CA ASP A 380 32.98 -0.65 6.91
C ASP A 380 34.05 -0.87 5.83
N ALA A 381 35.31 -0.87 6.27
CA ALA A 381 36.48 -1.07 5.44
C ALA A 381 36.70 -2.56 5.14
N THR A 382 35.75 -3.27 4.52
CA THR A 382 35.95 -4.62 3.98
C THR A 382 34.90 -4.99 2.91
N CYS A 383 34.94 -4.38 1.71
CA CYS A 383 34.40 -5.04 0.51
C CYS A 383 35.58 -5.44 -0.39
N PRO A 384 35.73 -6.72 -0.79
CA PRO A 384 36.81 -7.17 -1.68
C PRO A 384 36.68 -6.64 -3.12
N CYS A 385 35.64 -5.86 -3.41
CA CYS A 385 35.28 -5.42 -4.75
C CYS A 385 36.06 -4.18 -5.26
N ARG A 386 37.05 -3.66 -4.51
CA ARG A 386 37.93 -2.57 -4.97
C ARG A 386 39.11 -3.09 -5.80
N ARG A 387 38.84 -3.55 -7.03
CA ARG A 387 39.80 -3.39 -8.13
C ARG A 387 39.06 -3.03 -9.42
N ASP A 388 39.51 -1.94 -10.00
CA ASP A 388 39.31 -1.47 -11.37
C ASP A 388 37.99 -0.76 -11.72
N GLY A 389 38.03 0.58 -11.63
CA GLY A 389 37.61 1.45 -12.74
C GLY A 389 36.12 1.65 -13.07
N CYS A 390 35.16 1.01 -12.41
CA CYS A 390 33.75 1.08 -12.83
C CYS A 390 32.98 2.38 -12.52
N LEU A 391 33.51 3.33 -11.74
CA LEU A 391 32.70 4.48 -11.30
C LEU A 391 32.54 5.61 -12.34
N ASN A 392 33.48 5.75 -13.29
CA ASN A 392 33.43 6.84 -14.28
C ASN A 392 32.79 6.46 -15.62
N ARG A 393 32.46 5.18 -15.84
CA ARG A 393 31.78 4.73 -17.08
C ARG A 393 30.26 4.80 -16.98
N ALA A 394 29.70 4.44 -15.82
CA ALA A 394 28.24 4.38 -15.60
C ALA A 394 27.51 5.74 -15.56
N LEU A 395 28.26 6.85 -15.46
CA LEU A 395 27.71 8.22 -15.47
C LEU A 395 27.91 8.95 -16.81
N ARG A 396 28.76 8.46 -17.73
CA ARG A 396 28.94 9.08 -19.05
C ARG A 396 28.09 8.45 -20.17
N GLU A 397 27.67 7.19 -20.02
CA GLU A 397 26.82 6.52 -21.02
C GLU A 397 25.31 6.77 -20.84
N ARG A 398 24.88 7.63 -19.90
CA ARG A 398 23.44 7.94 -19.68
C ARG A 398 22.91 9.17 -20.41
N ASP A 399 23.76 9.97 -21.05
CA ASP A 399 23.32 11.17 -21.76
C ASP A 399 23.23 11.00 -23.29
N GLU A 400 23.67 9.89 -23.88
CA GLU A 400 23.61 9.69 -25.34
C GLU A 400 22.57 8.65 -25.81
N ASP A 401 22.17 7.67 -24.99
CA ASP A 401 21.26 6.58 -25.42
C ASP A 401 19.76 6.83 -25.16
N ALA A 402 19.39 7.96 -24.56
CA ALA A 402 17.98 8.32 -24.35
C ALA A 402 17.30 8.98 -25.57
N ALA A 403 18.01 9.15 -26.68
CA ALA A 403 17.52 9.88 -27.86
C ALA A 403 17.14 9.00 -29.08
N SER A 404 17.36 7.68 -29.07
CA SER A 404 17.11 6.84 -30.26
C SER A 404 15.95 5.85 -30.18
N GLU A 405 15.37 5.55 -29.02
CA GLU A 405 14.35 4.48 -28.90
C GLU A 405 12.89 4.97 -28.86
N THR A 406 12.62 6.28 -29.00
CA THR A 406 11.24 6.85 -28.98
C THR A 406 10.63 7.09 -30.37
N ARG A 407 11.05 6.30 -31.37
CA ARG A 407 10.40 6.27 -32.70
C ARG A 407 10.29 4.86 -33.23
N ARG A 408 9.33 4.08 -32.71
CA ARG A 408 8.56 3.08 -33.47
C ARG A 408 7.39 2.58 -32.65
N GLN A 409 6.27 2.38 -33.36
CA GLN A 409 4.99 1.79 -32.93
C GLN A 409 3.97 2.73 -32.25
N LEU A 410 3.57 3.71 -33.06
CA LEU A 410 2.18 4.11 -33.24
C LEU A 410 1.42 3.00 -34.03
N ILE A 411 0.12 2.84 -33.74
CA ILE A 411 -0.97 2.30 -34.60
C ILE A 411 -1.12 0.76 -34.69
N ALA A 412 -2.20 0.25 -34.09
CA ALA A 412 -3.29 -0.44 -34.81
C ALA A 412 -4.48 -0.77 -33.86
N PHE A 413 -5.66 -0.30 -34.27
CA PHE A 413 -7.00 -0.65 -33.78
C PHE A 413 -7.35 -2.12 -34.07
N VAL A 414 -8.13 -2.78 -33.18
CA VAL A 414 -9.60 -3.03 -33.28
C VAL A 414 -10.15 -3.18 -31.88
#